data_AF-A0A6P0YU77-F1
#
_entry.id   AF-A0A6P0YU77-F1
#
_cell.length_a   1.000
_cell.length_b   1.000
_cell.length_c   1.000
_cell.angle_alpha   90.00
_cell.angle_beta   90.00
_cell.angle_gamma   90.00
#
_symmetry.space_group_name_H-M   'P 1'
#
loop_
_entity.id
_entity.type
_entity.pdbx_description
1 polymer ?
#
loop_
_entity_poly.entity_id
_entity_poly.type
_entity_poly.pdbx_seq_one_letter_code
_entity_poly.pdbx_strand_id
1 'polypeptide(L)'
;VFLKVGFLTPETDIMPIVPALEMVLGEAIGEKVGDFNFKTITDKFSELMYDYPFRVPAKFALIIRSLVTQEGLALSLNPNFKIVEVSYPYVAQRLLTGESPQMRRRLLEVLFKDGQFRWQRLEGMIAIARSDQNFDLLPTAQLGLQYLLSDEGKFLRRQLVMALTEDNRLHTEEVQRLWELVKDDLQPERLLNAALSSLKEVSSEGIAAILTPVAAFKVE
;
A
#
# COMPACT_ATOMS: atom_id res chain seq x y z
N VAL A 1 10.88 -9.28 8.48
CA VAL A 1 9.61 -9.90 8.03
C VAL A 1 9.69 -11.42 8.09
N PHE A 2 10.71 -12.04 7.49
CA PHE A 2 10.90 -13.50 7.44
C PHE A 2 10.79 -14.25 8.79
N LEU A 3 11.29 -13.68 9.90
CA LEU A 3 11.07 -14.22 11.25
C LEU A 3 9.58 -14.31 11.62
N LYS A 4 8.81 -13.23 11.37
CA LYS A 4 7.38 -13.15 11.73
C LYS A 4 6.51 -14.13 10.94
N VAL A 5 6.91 -14.43 9.70
CA VAL A 5 6.17 -15.34 8.82
C VAL A 5 6.68 -16.78 8.88
N GLY A 6 7.68 -17.08 9.73
CA GLY A 6 8.18 -18.44 9.97
C GLY A 6 9.22 -18.93 8.95
N PHE A 7 9.80 -18.03 8.15
CA PHE A 7 10.83 -18.37 7.18
C PHE A 7 12.22 -18.52 7.77
N LEU A 8 12.46 -17.89 8.93
CA LEU A 8 13.68 -18.00 9.73
C LEU A 8 13.26 -18.26 11.18
N THR A 9 14.08 -18.99 11.94
CA THR A 9 13.82 -19.19 13.37
C THR A 9 14.38 -18.02 14.19
N PRO A 10 13.82 -17.71 15.38
CA PRO A 10 14.28 -16.59 16.22
C PRO A 10 15.77 -16.63 16.59
N GLU A 11 16.37 -17.82 16.58
CA GLU A 11 17.76 -18.08 16.97
C GLU A 11 18.73 -17.91 15.80
N THR A 12 18.23 -17.69 14.59
CA THR A 12 19.06 -17.53 13.39
C THR A 12 19.78 -16.19 13.40
N ASP A 13 21.10 -16.20 13.22
CA ASP A 13 21.84 -14.95 12.96
C ASP A 13 21.49 -14.42 11.56
N ILE A 14 20.85 -13.26 11.54
CA ILE A 14 20.38 -12.61 10.32
C ILE A 14 21.43 -11.71 9.67
N MET A 15 22.50 -11.34 10.39
CA MET A 15 23.53 -10.42 9.89
C MET A 15 24.14 -10.84 8.54
N PRO A 16 24.50 -12.12 8.30
CA PRO A 16 25.04 -12.53 7.00
C PRO A 16 23.95 -12.64 5.92
N ILE A 17 22.67 -12.74 6.30
CA ILE A 17 21.55 -12.94 5.38
C ILE A 17 21.10 -11.62 4.75
N VAL A 18 21.22 -10.51 5.48
CA VAL A 18 20.74 -9.18 5.04
C VAL A 18 21.34 -8.76 3.69
N PRO A 19 22.67 -8.81 3.45
CA PRO A 19 23.23 -8.39 2.16
C PRO A 19 22.76 -9.25 0.99
N ALA A 20 22.60 -10.56 1.21
CA ALA A 20 22.12 -11.48 0.19
C ALA A 20 20.65 -11.23 -0.17
N LEU A 21 19.82 -10.93 0.84
CA LEU A 21 18.44 -10.50 0.62
C LEU A 21 18.35 -9.15 -0.08
N GLU A 22 19.21 -8.19 0.26
CA GLU A 22 19.26 -6.88 -0.40
C GLU A 22 19.68 -6.99 -1.86
N MET A 23 20.58 -7.92 -2.21
CA MET A 23 20.94 -8.20 -3.60
C MET A 23 19.74 -8.74 -4.39
N VAL A 24 19.10 -9.80 -3.89
CA VAL A 24 17.99 -10.47 -4.60
C VAL A 24 16.74 -9.58 -4.67
N LEU A 25 16.40 -8.88 -3.59
CA LEU A 25 15.21 -8.03 -3.53
C LEU A 25 15.46 -6.61 -4.07
N GLY A 26 16.68 -6.09 -3.94
CA GLY A 26 17.04 -4.75 -4.41
C GLY A 26 17.00 -4.63 -5.93
N GLU A 27 17.48 -5.65 -6.63
CA GLU A 27 17.34 -5.75 -8.10
C GLU A 27 15.86 -5.77 -8.51
N ALA A 28 15.04 -6.54 -7.80
CA ALA A 28 13.60 -6.64 -8.06
C ALA A 28 12.82 -5.34 -7.81
N ILE A 29 13.32 -4.46 -6.92
CA ILE A 29 12.73 -3.16 -6.59
C ILE A 29 13.18 -2.06 -7.57
N GLY A 30 14.36 -2.20 -8.17
CA GLY A 30 14.94 -1.23 -9.11
C GLY A 30 14.48 -1.39 -10.56
N GLU A 31 14.00 -2.57 -10.94
CA GLU A 31 13.45 -2.82 -12.27
C GLU A 31 12.09 -2.12 -12.47
N LYS A 32 11.79 -1.74 -13.71
CA LYS A 32 10.43 -1.32 -14.04
C LYS A 32 9.50 -2.50 -13.74
N VAL A 33 8.36 -2.23 -13.14
CA VAL A 33 7.35 -3.24 -12.79
C VAL A 33 7.00 -4.17 -13.97
N GLY A 34 7.05 -3.66 -15.20
CA GLY A 34 6.82 -4.44 -16.42
C GLY A 34 7.98 -5.36 -16.83
N ASP A 35 9.19 -5.17 -16.32
CA ASP A 35 10.35 -6.03 -16.63
C ASP A 35 10.53 -7.16 -15.60
N PHE A 36 9.73 -7.15 -14.52
CA PHE A 36 9.79 -8.15 -13.46
C PHE A 36 9.39 -9.55 -13.95
N ASN A 37 10.27 -10.53 -13.74
CA ASN A 37 10.05 -11.94 -14.07
C ASN A 37 9.97 -12.80 -12.80
N PHE A 38 8.80 -13.37 -12.51
CA PHE A 38 8.57 -14.15 -11.29
C PHE A 38 9.42 -15.43 -11.23
N LYS A 39 9.71 -16.05 -12.39
CA LYS A 39 10.60 -17.21 -12.47
C LYS A 39 12.01 -16.84 -12.02
N THR A 40 12.57 -15.76 -12.56
CA THR A 40 13.92 -15.27 -12.18
C THR A 40 14.02 -14.98 -10.69
N ILE A 41 12.99 -14.38 -10.10
CA ILE A 41 12.95 -14.13 -8.65
C ILE A 41 12.86 -15.43 -7.84
N THR A 42 12.06 -16.39 -8.29
CA THR A 42 11.94 -17.69 -7.62
C THR A 42 13.25 -18.48 -7.69
N ASP A 43 13.97 -18.41 -8.81
CA ASP A 43 15.27 -19.05 -9.00
C ASP A 43 16.32 -18.42 -8.04
N LYS A 44 16.45 -17.09 -8.04
CA LYS A 44 17.35 -16.35 -7.11
C LYS A 44 17.01 -16.60 -5.64
N PHE A 45 15.73 -16.63 -5.30
CA PHE A 45 15.30 -16.92 -3.94
C PHE A 45 15.61 -18.36 -3.53
N SER A 46 15.56 -19.31 -4.47
CA SER A 46 15.93 -20.71 -4.22
C SER A 46 17.43 -20.87 -3.95
N GLU A 47 18.28 -20.12 -4.65
CA GLU A 47 19.73 -20.04 -4.34
C GLU A 47 19.97 -19.52 -2.92
N LEU A 48 19.30 -18.42 -2.54
CA LEU A 48 19.32 -17.88 -1.18
C LEU A 48 18.91 -18.91 -0.12
N MET A 49 17.92 -19.75 -0.43
CA MET A 49 17.47 -20.81 0.48
C MET A 49 18.45 -21.98 0.59
N TYR A 50 19.34 -22.16 -0.38
CA TYR A 50 20.40 -23.16 -0.31
C TYR A 50 21.54 -22.69 0.60
N ASP A 51 21.91 -21.41 0.49
CA ASP A 51 23.07 -20.84 1.20
C ASP A 51 22.75 -20.46 2.66
N TYR A 52 21.48 -20.21 2.98
CA TYR A 52 21.05 -19.73 4.29
C TYR A 52 19.94 -20.62 4.88
N PRO A 53 19.76 -20.65 6.23
CA PRO A 53 18.85 -21.57 6.90
C PRO A 53 17.36 -21.17 6.79
N PHE A 54 16.92 -20.79 5.59
CA PHE A 54 15.52 -20.55 5.28
C PHE A 54 14.71 -21.84 5.35
N ARG A 55 13.50 -21.73 5.88
CA ARG A 55 12.48 -22.77 5.82
C ARG A 55 11.26 -22.19 5.14
N VAL A 56 10.59 -22.96 4.29
CA VAL A 56 9.32 -22.52 3.69
C VAL A 56 8.18 -23.11 4.51
N PRO A 57 7.40 -22.29 5.24
CA PRO A 57 6.25 -22.80 5.97
C PRO A 57 5.23 -23.43 5.01
N ALA A 58 4.58 -24.50 5.42
CA ALA A 58 3.67 -25.28 4.57
C ALA A 58 2.61 -24.41 3.85
N LYS A 59 2.02 -23.45 4.56
CA LYS A 59 1.04 -22.51 3.98
C LYS A 59 1.62 -21.71 2.80
N PHE A 60 2.85 -21.21 2.94
CA PHE A 60 3.50 -20.46 1.87
C PHE A 60 3.93 -21.37 0.72
N ALA A 61 4.40 -22.59 1.01
CA ALA A 61 4.73 -23.56 -0.03
C ALA A 61 3.52 -23.86 -0.93
N LEU A 62 2.32 -24.00 -0.35
CA LEU A 62 1.08 -24.23 -1.10
C LEU A 62 0.70 -23.01 -1.95
N ILE A 63 0.81 -21.80 -1.41
CA ILE A 63 0.52 -20.56 -2.14
C ILE A 63 1.48 -20.41 -3.32
N ILE A 64 2.79 -20.54 -3.09
CA ILE A 64 3.82 -20.41 -4.13
C ILE A 64 3.61 -21.48 -5.21
N ARG A 65 3.37 -22.75 -4.82
CA ARG A 65 3.10 -23.82 -5.79
C ARG A 65 1.87 -23.55 -6.64
N SER A 66 0.80 -23.04 -6.06
CA SER A 66 -0.40 -22.65 -6.79
C SER A 66 -0.09 -21.55 -7.81
N LEU A 67 0.63 -20.50 -7.41
CA LEU A 67 1.00 -19.38 -8.27
C LEU A 67 1.90 -19.82 -9.43
N VAL A 68 2.97 -20.57 -9.15
CA VAL A 68 3.89 -21.08 -10.18
C VAL A 68 3.16 -21.97 -11.19
N THR A 69 2.22 -22.79 -10.73
CA THR A 69 1.42 -23.64 -11.62
C THR A 69 0.50 -22.81 -12.50
N GLN A 70 -0.18 -21.80 -11.94
CA GLN A 70 -1.05 -20.89 -12.71
C GLN A 70 -0.27 -20.06 -13.72
N GLU A 71 0.90 -19.56 -13.33
CA GLU A 71 1.81 -18.83 -14.22
C GLU A 71 2.33 -19.73 -15.35
N GLY A 72 2.74 -20.97 -15.04
CA GLY A 72 3.18 -21.94 -16.05
C GLY A 72 2.11 -22.24 -17.08
N LEU A 73 0.85 -22.37 -16.65
CA LEU A 73 -0.30 -22.52 -17.57
C LEU A 73 -0.49 -21.27 -18.44
N ALA A 74 -0.43 -20.07 -17.86
CA ALA A 74 -0.56 -18.83 -18.61
C ALA A 74 0.56 -18.65 -19.65
N LEU A 75 1.80 -18.97 -19.28
CA LEU A 75 2.97 -18.95 -20.16
C LEU A 75 2.87 -19.96 -21.30
N SER A 76 2.23 -21.11 -21.06
CA SER A 76 2.00 -22.11 -22.12
C SER A 76 1.05 -21.62 -23.21
N LEU A 77 0.16 -20.67 -22.87
CA LEU A 77 -0.79 -20.04 -23.80
C LEU A 77 -0.22 -18.76 -24.43
N ASN A 78 0.49 -17.96 -23.64
CA ASN A 78 1.13 -16.72 -24.07
C ASN A 78 2.57 -16.67 -23.54
N PRO A 79 3.59 -16.91 -24.38
CA PRO A 79 4.99 -16.89 -23.96
C PRO A 79 5.47 -15.55 -23.40
N ASN A 80 4.78 -14.45 -23.73
CA ASN A 80 5.08 -13.10 -23.24
C ASN A 80 4.26 -12.70 -22.01
N PHE A 81 3.51 -13.63 -21.41
CA PHE A 81 2.71 -13.36 -20.22
C PHE A 81 3.58 -12.95 -19.03
N LYS A 82 3.16 -11.89 -18.33
CA LYS A 82 3.80 -11.42 -17.10
C LYS A 82 2.76 -11.28 -15.99
N ILE A 83 2.85 -12.13 -14.97
CA ILE A 83 1.90 -12.15 -13.85
C ILE A 83 1.81 -10.81 -13.11
N VAL A 84 2.91 -10.06 -13.07
CA VAL A 84 2.95 -8.74 -12.42
C VAL A 84 2.09 -7.72 -13.14
N GLU A 85 2.09 -7.70 -14.47
CA GLU A 85 1.26 -6.76 -15.24
C GLU A 85 -0.23 -6.93 -14.95
N VAL A 86 -0.67 -8.18 -14.76
CA VAL A 86 -2.07 -8.52 -14.44
C VAL A 86 -2.42 -8.24 -12.97
N SER A 87 -1.48 -8.48 -12.05
CA SER A 87 -1.73 -8.34 -10.61
C SER A 87 -1.51 -6.92 -10.08
N TYR A 88 -0.74 -6.09 -10.78
CA TYR A 88 -0.36 -4.76 -10.31
C TYR A 88 -1.56 -3.81 -10.11
N PRO A 89 -2.57 -3.72 -11.01
CA PRO A 89 -3.76 -2.91 -10.78
C PRO A 89 -4.47 -3.25 -9.46
N TYR A 90 -4.65 -4.55 -9.19
CA TYR A 90 -5.25 -5.03 -7.96
C TYR A 90 -4.43 -4.64 -6.73
N VAL A 91 -3.10 -4.80 -6.77
CA VAL A 91 -2.22 -4.42 -5.65
C VAL A 91 -2.22 -2.91 -5.42
N ALA A 92 -2.21 -2.12 -6.50
CA ALA A 92 -2.29 -0.67 -6.43
C ALA A 92 -3.62 -0.21 -5.80
N GLN A 93 -4.75 -0.74 -6.26
CA GLN A 93 -6.06 -0.53 -5.67
C GLN A 93 -6.05 -0.88 -4.18
N ARG A 94 -5.59 -2.08 -3.81
CA ARG A 94 -5.58 -2.56 -2.43
C ARG A 94 -4.75 -1.66 -1.49
N LEU A 95 -3.60 -1.19 -1.97
CA LEU A 95 -2.75 -0.25 -1.24
C LEU A 95 -3.43 1.12 -1.09
N LEU A 96 -4.01 1.65 -2.17
CA LEU A 96 -4.69 2.95 -2.19
C LEU A 96 -5.93 2.96 -1.28
N THR A 97 -6.73 1.88 -1.25
CA THR A 97 -7.92 1.78 -0.39
C THR A 97 -7.56 1.83 1.10
N GLY A 98 -6.38 1.30 1.50
CA GLY A 98 -5.86 1.53 2.85
C GLY A 98 -6.76 0.98 3.99
N GLU A 99 -7.47 -0.13 3.77
CA GLU A 99 -8.51 -0.65 4.68
C GLU A 99 -8.04 -0.91 6.12
N SER A 100 -6.74 -1.13 6.33
CA SER A 100 -6.17 -1.35 7.66
C SER A 100 -5.06 -0.34 7.99
N PRO A 101 -4.79 -0.07 9.28
CA PRO A 101 -3.65 0.75 9.68
C PRO A 101 -2.32 0.26 9.11
N GLN A 102 -2.15 -1.06 8.99
CA GLN A 102 -0.96 -1.67 8.39
C GLN A 102 -0.89 -1.36 6.90
N MET A 103 -2.00 -1.47 6.15
CA MET A 103 -2.04 -1.15 4.73
C MET A 103 -1.76 0.34 4.48
N ARG A 104 -2.33 1.23 5.29
CA ARG A 104 -2.02 2.67 5.26
C ARG A 104 -0.53 2.93 5.47
N ARG A 105 0.10 2.29 6.45
CA ARG A 105 1.56 2.41 6.66
C ARG A 105 2.36 1.92 5.45
N ARG A 106 1.96 0.79 4.84
CA ARG A 106 2.61 0.29 3.61
C ARG A 106 2.46 1.28 2.46
N LEU A 107 1.27 1.84 2.25
CA LEU A 107 1.06 2.88 1.25
C LEU A 107 2.02 4.05 1.49
N LEU A 108 2.16 4.53 2.74
CA LEU A 108 3.09 5.61 3.06
C LEU A 108 4.55 5.23 2.78
N GLU A 109 5.01 4.02 3.10
CA GLU A 109 6.35 3.53 2.72
C GLU A 109 6.54 3.49 1.19
N VAL A 110 5.46 3.23 0.43
CA VAL A 110 5.47 3.26 -1.04
C VAL A 110 5.36 4.69 -1.61
N LEU A 111 4.89 5.66 -0.86
CA LEU A 111 4.78 7.05 -1.33
C LEU A 111 5.94 7.93 -0.87
N PHE A 112 6.65 7.56 0.19
CA PHE A 112 7.77 8.33 0.74
C PHE A 112 9.09 7.55 0.64
N LYS A 113 10.15 8.18 0.13
CA LYS A 113 11.52 7.65 0.17
C LYS A 113 12.40 8.68 0.86
N ASP A 114 13.15 8.29 1.88
CA ASP A 114 14.14 9.18 2.51
C ASP A 114 13.55 10.55 2.95
N GLY A 115 12.26 10.56 3.32
CA GLY A 115 11.50 11.78 3.68
C GLY A 115 10.88 12.53 2.50
N GLN A 116 11.25 12.21 1.26
CA GLN A 116 10.75 12.83 0.04
C GLN A 116 9.48 12.15 -0.47
N PHE A 117 8.52 12.93 -0.97
CA PHE A 117 7.29 12.38 -1.52
C PHE A 117 7.43 12.06 -3.00
N ARG A 118 7.06 10.84 -3.38
CA ARG A 118 7.13 10.33 -4.74
C ARG A 118 5.84 10.62 -5.50
N TRP A 119 5.68 11.85 -5.99
CA TRP A 119 4.49 12.28 -6.76
C TRP A 119 4.16 11.34 -7.92
N GLN A 120 5.15 11.05 -8.77
CA GLN A 120 4.99 10.15 -9.93
C GLN A 120 4.57 8.74 -9.51
N ARG A 121 4.92 8.30 -8.30
CA ARG A 121 4.53 7.00 -7.78
C ARG A 121 3.05 6.98 -7.44
N LEU A 122 2.53 8.03 -6.80
CA LEU A 122 1.09 8.17 -6.53
C LEU A 122 0.30 8.27 -7.84
N GLU A 123 0.72 9.16 -8.74
CA GLU A 123 0.10 9.34 -10.06
C GLU A 123 0.05 8.02 -10.83
N GLY A 124 1.17 7.30 -10.91
CA GLY A 124 1.23 6.00 -11.58
C GLY A 124 0.37 4.92 -10.92
N MET A 125 0.31 4.88 -9.58
CA MET A 125 -0.57 3.93 -8.87
C MET A 125 -2.04 4.21 -9.14
N ILE A 126 -2.47 5.48 -9.11
CA ILE A 126 -3.86 5.87 -9.41
C ILE A 126 -4.18 5.56 -10.87
N ALA A 127 -3.33 5.95 -11.82
CA ALA A 127 -3.55 5.71 -13.23
C ALA A 127 -3.70 4.21 -13.55
N ILE A 128 -2.85 3.36 -12.94
CA ILE A 128 -2.92 1.91 -13.16
C ILE A 128 -4.12 1.30 -12.42
N ALA A 129 -4.45 1.74 -11.20
CA ALA A 129 -5.64 1.26 -10.51
C ALA A 129 -6.93 1.58 -11.30
N ARG A 130 -7.01 2.77 -11.91
CA ARG A 130 -8.14 3.18 -12.78
C ARG A 130 -8.24 2.41 -14.09
N SER A 131 -7.15 1.76 -14.52
CA SER A 131 -7.20 0.92 -15.74
C SER A 131 -8.00 -0.37 -15.55
N ASP A 132 -8.23 -0.78 -14.29
CA ASP A 132 -9.14 -1.88 -13.95
C ASP A 132 -10.58 -1.36 -13.81
N GLN A 133 -11.53 -2.00 -14.49
CA GLN A 133 -12.93 -1.56 -14.55
C GLN A 133 -13.64 -1.58 -13.19
N ASN A 134 -13.06 -2.23 -12.18
CA ASN A 134 -13.67 -2.40 -10.85
C ASN A 134 -13.15 -1.42 -9.79
N PHE A 135 -12.29 -0.45 -10.16
CA PHE A 135 -11.78 0.53 -9.20
C PHE A 135 -12.61 1.82 -9.19
N ASP A 136 -13.42 1.99 -8.15
CA ASP A 136 -14.05 3.28 -7.84
C ASP A 136 -13.12 4.13 -6.97
N LEU A 137 -12.66 5.25 -7.52
CA LEU A 137 -11.76 6.17 -6.85
C LEU A 137 -12.47 6.98 -5.76
N LEU A 138 -13.78 7.24 -5.89
CA LEU A 138 -14.52 8.10 -4.96
C LEU A 138 -14.52 7.59 -3.51
N PRO A 139 -14.93 6.34 -3.21
CA PRO A 139 -14.91 5.83 -1.84
C PRO A 139 -13.47 5.74 -1.30
N THR A 140 -12.49 5.43 -2.16
CA THR A 140 -11.08 5.40 -1.79
C THR A 140 -10.57 6.78 -1.38
N ALA A 141 -10.91 7.82 -2.16
CA ALA A 141 -10.57 9.21 -1.86
C ALA A 141 -11.27 9.72 -0.59
N GLN A 142 -12.53 9.32 -0.36
CA GLN A 142 -13.25 9.63 0.88
C GLN A 142 -12.54 9.05 2.10
N LEU A 143 -12.17 7.76 2.08
CA LEU A 143 -11.42 7.11 3.16
C LEU A 143 -10.06 7.79 3.39
N GLY A 144 -9.35 8.14 2.30
CA GLY A 144 -8.09 8.87 2.36
C GLY A 144 -8.24 10.24 3.02
N LEU A 145 -9.29 10.99 2.65
CA LEU A 145 -9.59 12.31 3.22
C LEU A 145 -10.03 12.21 4.69
N GLN A 146 -10.87 11.25 5.03
CA GLN A 146 -11.26 10.96 6.42
C GLN A 146 -10.04 10.67 7.28
N TYR A 147 -9.14 9.80 6.81
CA TYR A 147 -7.88 9.52 7.50
C TYR A 147 -7.00 10.77 7.60
N LEU A 148 -6.92 11.58 6.54
CA LEU A 148 -6.13 12.81 6.56
C LEU A 148 -6.65 13.82 7.60
N LEU A 149 -7.97 13.89 7.79
CA LEU A 149 -8.62 14.78 8.74
C LEU A 149 -8.68 14.23 10.17
N SER A 150 -8.55 12.91 10.35
CA SER A 150 -8.58 12.26 11.66
C SER A 150 -7.36 12.61 12.53
N ASP A 151 -7.40 12.20 13.80
CA ASP A 151 -6.26 12.37 14.72
C ASP A 151 -5.06 11.50 14.33
N GLU A 152 -5.29 10.31 13.78
CA GLU A 152 -4.25 9.43 13.27
C GLU A 152 -3.56 10.01 12.03
N GLY A 153 -4.26 10.86 11.27
CA GLY A 153 -3.75 11.57 10.10
C GLY A 153 -2.68 12.62 10.39
N LYS A 154 -2.41 12.97 11.66
CA LYS A 154 -1.42 14.01 12.04
C LYS A 154 -0.06 13.81 11.41
N PHE A 155 0.42 12.56 11.37
CA PHE A 155 1.69 12.24 10.73
C PHE A 155 1.65 12.52 9.23
N LEU A 156 0.61 12.03 8.54
CA LEU A 156 0.44 12.23 7.10
C LEU A 156 0.31 13.71 6.74
N ARG A 157 -0.48 14.50 7.49
CA ARG A 157 -0.60 15.95 7.26
C ARG A 157 0.75 16.65 7.28
N ARG A 158 1.61 16.34 8.27
CA ARG A 158 2.96 16.91 8.34
C ARG A 158 3.81 16.52 7.15
N GLN A 159 3.78 15.23 6.77
CA GLN A 159 4.54 14.73 5.63
C GLN A 159 4.09 15.36 4.32
N LEU A 160 2.78 15.54 4.11
CA LEU A 160 2.26 16.22 2.92
C LEU A 160 2.63 17.71 2.88
N VAL A 161 2.62 18.40 4.02
CA VAL A 161 3.09 19.80 4.07
C VAL A 161 4.56 19.90 3.69
N MET A 162 5.40 19.01 4.22
CA MET A 162 6.82 18.95 3.84
C MET A 162 6.98 18.63 2.35
N ALA A 163 6.24 17.65 1.84
CA ALA A 163 6.23 17.30 0.42
C ALA A 163 5.81 18.44 -0.50
N LEU A 164 4.86 19.27 -0.08
CA LEU A 164 4.40 20.43 -0.84
C LEU A 164 5.40 21.58 -0.84
N THR A 165 6.30 21.63 0.14
CA THR A 165 7.28 22.72 0.35
C THR A 165 8.73 22.25 0.16
N GLU A 166 8.90 21.04 -0.37
CA GLU A 166 10.19 20.42 -0.63
C GLU A 166 11.01 21.26 -1.62
N ASP A 167 12.34 21.18 -1.53
CA ASP A 167 13.28 21.95 -2.35
C ASP A 167 13.09 23.47 -2.35
N ASN A 168 12.51 24.04 -1.28
CA ASN A 168 12.16 25.47 -1.17
C ASN A 168 11.19 25.97 -2.28
N ARG A 169 10.41 25.08 -2.89
CA ARG A 169 9.39 25.44 -3.87
C ARG A 169 8.04 24.83 -3.51
N LEU A 170 6.98 25.45 -4.03
CA LEU A 170 5.66 24.86 -3.98
C LEU A 170 5.51 23.90 -5.16
N HIS A 171 5.23 22.63 -4.88
CA HIS A 171 4.99 21.59 -5.88
C HIS A 171 3.60 21.70 -6.54
N THR A 172 3.27 22.88 -7.08
CA THR A 172 1.94 23.16 -7.65
C THR A 172 1.69 22.39 -8.95
N GLU A 173 2.72 22.13 -9.74
CA GLU A 173 2.60 21.37 -10.98
C GLU A 173 2.24 19.90 -10.72
N GLU A 174 2.88 19.30 -9.72
CA GLU A 174 2.58 17.93 -9.26
C GLU A 174 1.12 17.83 -8.79
N VAL A 175 0.69 18.79 -7.97
CA VAL A 175 -0.70 18.85 -7.48
C VAL A 175 -1.69 19.01 -8.63
N GLN A 176 -1.36 19.85 -9.63
CA GLN A 176 -2.21 20.04 -10.80
C GLN A 176 -2.30 18.77 -11.65
N ARG A 177 -1.20 18.05 -11.89
CA ARG A 177 -1.21 16.77 -12.62
C ARG A 177 -2.04 15.72 -11.89
N LEU A 178 -1.88 15.63 -10.56
CA LEU A 178 -2.67 14.74 -9.74
C LEU A 178 -4.17 15.11 -9.81
N TRP A 179 -4.50 16.40 -9.75
CA TRP A 179 -5.87 16.88 -9.88
C TRP A 179 -6.48 16.53 -11.24
N GLU A 180 -5.76 16.79 -12.33
CA GLU A 180 -6.18 16.45 -13.69
C GLU A 180 -6.43 14.94 -13.85
N LEU A 181 -5.66 14.11 -13.15
CA LEU A 181 -5.84 12.66 -13.16
C LEU A 181 -7.12 12.19 -12.45
N VAL A 182 -7.62 12.93 -11.45
CA VAL A 182 -8.69 12.45 -10.56
C VAL A 182 -9.99 13.25 -10.66
N LYS A 183 -9.97 14.46 -11.22
CA LYS A 183 -11.10 15.40 -11.24
C LYS A 183 -12.39 14.84 -11.86
N ASP A 184 -12.28 13.92 -12.82
CA ASP A 184 -13.45 13.36 -13.50
C ASP A 184 -14.20 12.37 -12.61
N ASP A 185 -13.49 11.65 -11.75
CA ASP A 185 -14.07 10.71 -10.78
C ASP A 185 -14.43 11.41 -9.46
N LEU A 186 -13.72 12.49 -9.14
CA LEU A 186 -13.81 13.20 -7.87
C LEU A 186 -14.58 14.51 -8.03
N GLN A 187 -15.85 14.50 -7.63
CA GLN A 187 -16.60 15.75 -7.43
C GLN A 187 -16.24 16.35 -6.07
N PRO A 188 -15.53 17.50 -6.00
CA PRO A 188 -14.98 18.01 -4.74
C PRO A 188 -16.05 18.30 -3.68
N GLU A 189 -17.24 18.75 -4.09
CA GLU A 189 -18.35 18.96 -3.17
C GLU A 189 -18.82 17.67 -2.50
N ARG A 190 -18.92 16.57 -3.27
CA ARG A 190 -19.33 15.27 -2.74
C ARG A 190 -18.28 14.68 -1.79
N LEU A 191 -17.00 14.83 -2.12
CA LEU A 191 -15.90 14.39 -1.28
C LEU A 191 -15.89 15.08 0.08
N LEU A 192 -15.97 16.41 0.08
CA LEU A 192 -15.93 17.20 1.32
C LEU A 192 -17.15 16.91 2.21
N ASN A 193 -18.34 16.84 1.61
CA ASN A 193 -19.57 16.55 2.36
C ASN A 193 -19.54 15.15 3.00
N ALA A 194 -19.10 14.12 2.26
CA ALA A 194 -19.02 12.75 2.77
C ALA A 194 -17.93 12.58 3.86
N ALA A 195 -16.78 13.25 3.72
CA ALA A 195 -15.76 13.23 4.75
C ALA A 195 -16.24 13.93 6.03
N LEU A 196 -16.86 15.10 5.91
CA LEU A 196 -17.38 15.87 7.05
C LEU A 196 -18.54 15.18 7.77
N SER A 197 -19.42 14.47 7.05
CA SER A 197 -20.52 13.72 7.68
C SER A 197 -20.00 12.56 8.53
N SER A 198 -19.04 11.79 8.01
CA SER A 198 -18.44 10.66 8.76
C SER A 198 -17.70 11.12 10.03
N LEU A 199 -17.00 12.26 9.97
CA LEU A 199 -16.34 12.84 11.15
C LEU A 199 -17.34 13.32 12.20
N LYS A 200 -18.48 13.87 11.77
CA LYS A 200 -19.56 14.28 12.68
C LYS A 200 -20.21 13.08 13.36
N GLU A 201 -20.42 11.97 12.65
CA GLU A 201 -20.95 10.73 13.23
C GLU A 201 -20.03 10.19 14.33
N VAL A 202 -18.72 10.07 14.04
CA VAL A 202 -17.71 9.65 15.03
C VAL A 202 -17.65 10.60 16.24
N SER A 203 -17.72 11.91 16.00
CA SER A 203 -17.78 12.90 17.08
C SER A 203 -19.07 12.79 17.90
N SER A 204 -20.21 12.49 17.27
CA SER A 204 -21.50 12.39 17.95
C SER A 204 -21.59 11.12 18.80
N GLU A 205 -21.03 10.00 18.35
CA GLU A 205 -20.87 8.78 19.16
C GLU A 205 -19.93 9.01 20.35
N GLY A 206 -18.83 9.74 20.14
CA GLY A 206 -17.93 10.16 21.22
C GLY A 206 -18.62 11.03 22.26
N ILE A 207 -19.46 11.99 21.84
CA ILE A 207 -20.25 12.82 22.76
C ILE A 207 -21.33 12.00 23.47
N ALA A 208 -22.01 11.08 22.78
CA ALA A 208 -23.02 10.20 23.38
C ALA A 208 -22.43 9.26 24.44
N ALA A 209 -21.22 8.73 24.21
CA ALA A 209 -20.47 7.91 25.17
C ALA A 209 -20.01 8.69 26.40
N ILE A 210 -19.78 10.00 26.27
CA ILE A 210 -19.41 10.89 27.38
C ILE A 210 -20.64 11.38 28.17
N LEU A 211 -21.82 11.44 27.54
CA LEU A 211 -23.08 11.86 28.18
C LEU A 211 -23.78 10.72 28.93
N THR A 212 -23.56 9.46 28.56
CA THR A 212 -24.20 8.29 29.20
C THR A 212 -23.86 8.07 30.68
N PRO A 213 -22.67 8.41 31.22
CA PRO A 213 -22.43 8.31 32.67
C PRO A 213 -23.10 9.42 33.47
N VAL A 214 -23.46 10.56 32.85
CA VAL A 214 -23.99 11.74 33.57
C VAL A 214 -25.49 11.61 33.86
N ALA A 215 -26.22 10.81 33.07
CA ALA A 215 -27.64 10.54 33.32
C ALA A 215 -27.90 9.50 34.42
N ALA A 216 -26.88 8.73 34.84
CA ALA A 216 -27.00 7.71 35.89
C ALA A 216 -26.85 8.25 37.33
N PHE A 217 -26.62 9.56 37.49
CA PHE A 217 -26.47 10.23 38.79
C PHE A 217 -27.63 11.21 39.04
N LYS A 218 -28.88 10.71 39.00
CA LYS A 218 -30.01 11.43 39.59
C LYS A 218 -31.09 10.48 40.12
N VAL A 219 -31.18 10.48 41.45
CA VAL A 219 -32.31 10.09 42.32
C VAL A 219 -32.60 8.60 42.43
N GLU A 220 -32.05 7.96 43.47
CA GLU A 220 -32.76 7.65 44.74
C GLU A 220 -31.74 7.46 45.87
#